data_AF-A0A9X2I2R0-F1
#
_entry.id   AF-A0A9X2I2R0-F1
#
_cell.length_a   1.000
_cell.length_b   1.000
_cell.length_c   1.000
_cell.angle_alpha   90.00
_cell.angle_beta   90.00
_cell.angle_gamma   90.00
#
_symmetry.space_group_name_H-M   'P 1'
#
loop_
_entity.id
_entity.type
_entity.pdbx_description
1 polymer ?
#
loop_
_entity_poly.entity_id
_entity_poly.type
_entity_poly.pdbx_seq_one_letter_code
_entity_poly.pdbx_strand_id
1 'polypeptide(L)'
;MTIPLVTHPAYSFAFPGRHRFPMEKFGLLSAYLNEQGILTPNNTFRPGTASKAVLYGAHCPEYIERFCRNEQSTSEVRRMGLPWSEGLRKRTLISPNGTLLSAHLALSYGIACHLAGGTHHAHYDFASGFCIINDLAVTARTLLAQGKVKKLLIFDCDVHQGDGTASILANEPRAVTCSIHCDKNFPARKAISDIDVALPPGITDNDYLAAVEKTLTEAINKEQPELILYDAGVDIFCDDPLGLLNVSEAGIAERDHLVLSICRARNIPTATVIGGGYDDNRKALAKRHAWVVKQAHQLWT
;
A
#
# COMPACT_ATOMS: atom_id res chain seq x y z
N MET A 1 -12.07 13.25 16.44
CA MET A 1 -11.80 14.06 15.22
C MET A 1 -12.09 13.20 14.00
N THR A 2 -12.57 13.73 12.86
CA THR A 2 -12.74 12.88 11.66
C THR A 2 -11.41 12.63 10.97
N ILE A 3 -11.06 11.37 10.72
CA ILE A 3 -9.83 11.02 10.02
C ILE A 3 -9.90 11.38 8.52
N PRO A 4 -8.86 11.96 7.90
CA PRO A 4 -8.78 12.17 6.47
C PRO A 4 -8.77 10.86 5.67
N LEU A 5 -9.66 10.75 4.69
CA LEU A 5 -9.76 9.61 3.79
C LEU A 5 -9.54 10.05 2.35
N VAL A 6 -8.52 9.50 1.70
CA VAL A 6 -8.15 9.84 0.32
C VAL A 6 -8.74 8.80 -0.62
N THR A 7 -9.50 9.23 -1.63
CA THR A 7 -10.07 8.33 -2.64
C THR A 7 -10.33 9.06 -3.95
N HIS A 8 -10.46 8.31 -5.05
CA HIS A 8 -10.79 8.86 -6.36
C HIS A 8 -11.70 7.89 -7.15
N PRO A 9 -12.78 8.38 -7.81
CA PRO A 9 -13.67 7.52 -8.60
C PRO A 9 -13.00 6.77 -9.76
N ALA A 10 -11.81 7.24 -10.19
CA ALA A 10 -11.06 6.61 -11.27
C ALA A 10 -10.23 5.39 -10.82
N TYR A 11 -10.13 5.11 -9.52
CA TYR A 11 -9.40 3.94 -9.03
C TYR A 11 -10.04 2.63 -9.47
N SER A 12 -11.38 2.62 -9.56
CA SER A 12 -12.13 1.54 -10.19
C SER A 12 -12.68 2.02 -11.53
N PHE A 13 -12.35 1.29 -12.58
CA PHE A 13 -12.84 1.54 -13.94
C PHE A 13 -13.29 0.22 -14.56
N ALA A 14 -14.04 0.31 -15.67
CA ALA A 14 -14.49 -0.88 -16.40
C ALA A 14 -13.27 -1.68 -16.88
N PHE A 15 -13.01 -2.82 -16.23
CA PHE A 15 -11.86 -3.65 -16.50
C PHE A 15 -12.24 -4.76 -17.49
N PRO A 16 -11.45 -4.98 -18.56
CA PRO A 16 -11.82 -5.93 -19.59
C PRO A 16 -11.71 -7.38 -19.08
N GLY A 17 -12.82 -8.11 -19.16
CA GLY A 17 -12.88 -9.55 -18.87
C GLY A 17 -12.78 -9.92 -17.40
N ARG A 18 -12.73 -11.23 -17.12
CA ARG A 18 -12.38 -11.74 -15.78
C ARG A 18 -10.87 -11.69 -15.62
N HIS A 19 -10.40 -11.04 -14.57
CA HIS A 19 -9.00 -10.94 -14.24
C HIS A 19 -8.79 -11.19 -12.74
N ARG A 20 -7.61 -11.71 -12.37
CA ARG A 20 -7.28 -11.98 -10.95
C ARG A 20 -7.27 -10.71 -10.11
N PHE A 21 -6.76 -9.62 -10.68
CA PHE A 21 -6.79 -8.30 -10.05
C PHE A 21 -8.23 -7.74 -9.94
N PRO A 22 -8.75 -7.52 -8.73
CA PRO A 22 -10.11 -7.00 -8.50
C PRO A 22 -10.17 -5.47 -8.66
N MET A 23 -10.28 -4.98 -9.89
CA MET A 23 -10.23 -3.53 -10.18
C MET A 23 -11.33 -2.73 -9.47
N GLU A 24 -12.48 -3.36 -9.21
CA GLU A 24 -13.63 -2.77 -8.51
C GLU A 24 -13.43 -2.61 -7.00
N LYS A 25 -12.38 -3.21 -6.39
CA LYS A 25 -12.22 -3.23 -4.92
C LYS A 25 -12.17 -1.83 -4.29
N PHE A 26 -11.55 -0.87 -4.97
CA PHE A 26 -11.40 0.50 -4.46
C PHE A 26 -12.75 1.24 -4.38
N GLY A 27 -13.57 1.12 -5.42
CA GLY A 27 -14.92 1.68 -5.46
C GLY A 27 -15.85 1.01 -4.45
N LEU A 28 -15.77 -0.32 -4.33
CA LEU A 28 -16.55 -1.09 -3.35
C LEU A 28 -16.17 -0.75 -1.91
N LEU A 29 -14.87 -0.59 -1.61
CA LEU A 29 -14.37 -0.14 -0.31
C LEU A 29 -14.91 1.25 0.02
N SER A 30 -14.80 2.20 -0.92
CA SER A 30 -15.32 3.56 -0.75
C SER A 30 -16.83 3.58 -0.51
N ALA A 31 -17.59 2.77 -1.25
CA ALA A 31 -19.03 2.65 -1.06
C ALA A 31 -19.38 2.06 0.31
N TYR A 32 -18.70 0.98 0.71
CA TYR A 32 -18.91 0.34 2.01
C TYR A 32 -18.62 1.31 3.16
N LEU A 33 -17.49 2.04 3.14
CA LEU A 33 -17.15 3.01 4.19
C LEU A 33 -18.15 4.18 4.25
N ASN A 34 -18.73 4.58 3.13
CA ASN A 34 -19.79 5.59 3.09
C ASN A 34 -21.09 5.05 3.69
N GLU A 35 -21.48 3.80 3.39
CA GLU A 35 -22.62 3.13 4.00
C GLU A 35 -22.48 2.97 5.52
N GLN A 36 -21.25 2.78 6.02
CA GLN A 36 -20.94 2.74 7.45
C GLN A 36 -20.89 4.13 8.12
N GLY A 37 -21.02 5.23 7.36
CA GLY A 37 -20.91 6.59 7.88
C GLY A 37 -19.48 7.04 8.25
N ILE A 38 -18.46 6.24 7.91
CA ILE A 38 -17.04 6.54 8.18
C ILE A 38 -16.46 7.48 7.13
N LEU A 39 -16.80 7.25 5.85
CA LEU A 39 -16.48 8.15 4.74
C LEU A 39 -17.62 9.15 4.55
N THR A 40 -17.30 10.43 4.67
CA THR A 40 -18.25 11.55 4.56
C THR A 40 -17.70 12.63 3.64
N PRO A 41 -18.52 13.56 3.14
CA PRO A 41 -18.03 14.70 2.37
C PRO A 41 -16.99 15.55 3.11
N ASN A 42 -17.07 15.64 4.45
CA ASN A 42 -16.22 16.50 5.27
C ASN A 42 -14.81 15.94 5.54
N ASN A 43 -14.60 14.65 5.31
CA ASN A 43 -13.29 14.00 5.49
C ASN A 43 -12.78 13.31 4.22
N THR A 44 -13.45 13.50 3.08
CA THR A 44 -13.01 12.96 1.79
C THR A 44 -12.06 13.92 1.08
N PHE A 45 -10.87 13.44 0.74
CA PHE A 45 -9.87 14.16 -0.03
C PHE A 45 -9.64 13.47 -1.37
N ARG A 46 -9.46 14.26 -2.43
CA ARG A 46 -9.32 13.76 -3.81
C ARG A 46 -7.99 14.21 -4.41
N PRO A 47 -7.10 13.29 -4.80
CA PRO A 47 -5.85 13.64 -5.45
C PRO A 47 -6.08 13.94 -6.93
N GLY A 48 -5.26 14.83 -7.48
CA GLY A 48 -5.09 14.97 -8.93
C GLY A 48 -4.02 14.01 -9.47
N THR A 49 -3.79 14.05 -10.78
CA THR A 49 -2.69 13.32 -11.43
C THR A 49 -1.33 13.73 -10.85
N ALA A 50 -0.47 12.76 -10.54
CA ALA A 50 0.90 12.98 -10.12
C ALA A 50 1.67 13.75 -11.21
N SER A 51 2.46 14.74 -10.80
CA SER A 51 3.32 15.47 -11.74
C SER A 51 4.47 14.57 -12.22
N LYS A 52 5.00 14.85 -13.40
CA LYS A 52 6.19 14.14 -13.91
C LYS A 52 7.36 14.20 -12.95
N ALA A 53 7.58 15.34 -12.28
CA ALA A 53 8.65 15.48 -11.30
C ALA A 53 8.50 14.50 -10.11
N VAL A 54 7.27 14.28 -9.64
CA VAL A 54 6.98 13.31 -8.58
C VAL A 54 7.24 11.87 -9.07
N LEU A 55 6.77 11.52 -10.26
CA LEU A 55 6.94 10.19 -10.83
C LEU A 55 8.42 9.86 -11.12
N TYR A 56 9.15 10.80 -11.75
CA TYR A 56 10.57 10.65 -12.09
C TYR A 56 11.47 10.70 -10.86
N GLY A 57 10.93 11.22 -9.76
CA GLY A 57 11.57 11.16 -8.46
C GLY A 57 11.78 9.74 -7.96
N ALA A 58 11.11 8.71 -8.48
CA ALA A 58 11.31 7.31 -8.08
C ALA A 58 11.43 6.31 -9.25
N HIS A 59 11.09 6.72 -10.47
CA HIS A 59 11.12 5.85 -11.65
C HIS A 59 11.91 6.45 -12.81
N CYS A 60 12.36 5.58 -13.71
CA CYS A 60 12.93 5.93 -15.00
C CYS A 60 11.92 6.75 -15.83
N PRO A 61 12.28 7.97 -16.29
CA PRO A 61 11.39 8.78 -17.12
C PRO A 61 10.93 8.07 -18.40
N GLU A 62 11.83 7.36 -19.07
CA GLU A 62 11.53 6.63 -20.30
C GLU A 62 10.54 5.50 -20.06
N TYR A 63 10.64 4.80 -18.92
CA TYR A 63 9.70 3.76 -18.52
C TYR A 63 8.28 4.33 -18.33
N ILE A 64 8.16 5.44 -17.59
CA ILE A 64 6.88 6.11 -17.35
C ILE A 64 6.26 6.60 -18.67
N GLU A 65 7.06 7.21 -19.54
CA GLU A 65 6.62 7.71 -20.83
C GLU A 65 6.16 6.58 -21.77
N ARG A 66 6.89 5.45 -21.82
CA ARG A 66 6.46 4.26 -22.59
C ARG A 66 5.11 3.74 -22.12
N PHE A 67 4.89 3.64 -20.81
CA PHE A 67 3.58 3.26 -20.25
C PHE A 67 2.48 4.26 -20.64
N CYS A 68 2.77 5.57 -20.56
CA CYS A 68 1.81 6.60 -20.91
C CYS A 68 1.40 6.59 -22.38
N ARG A 69 2.31 6.20 -23.28
CA ARG A 69 2.08 6.16 -24.73
C ARG A 69 1.59 4.80 -25.24
N ASN A 70 1.45 3.80 -24.36
CA ASN A 70 1.15 2.41 -24.74
C ASN A 70 2.22 1.81 -25.68
N GLU A 71 3.49 2.13 -25.44
CA GLU A 71 4.65 1.69 -26.24
C GLU A 71 5.42 0.54 -25.57
N GLN A 72 4.76 -0.19 -24.67
CA GLN A 72 5.36 -1.32 -23.96
C GLN A 72 5.46 -2.55 -24.88
N SER A 73 6.56 -3.28 -24.76
CA SER A 73 6.70 -4.60 -25.39
C SER A 73 5.70 -5.60 -24.81
N THR A 74 5.41 -6.67 -25.55
CA THR A 74 4.58 -7.79 -25.07
C THR A 74 5.13 -8.39 -23.77
N SER A 75 6.46 -8.40 -23.61
CA SER A 75 7.12 -8.91 -22.40
C SER A 75 6.87 -8.02 -21.17
N GLU A 76 6.91 -6.69 -21.35
CA GLU A 76 6.59 -5.72 -20.29
C GLU A 76 5.12 -5.82 -19.88
N VAL A 77 4.19 -5.94 -20.84
CA VAL A 77 2.77 -6.13 -20.55
C VAL A 77 2.52 -7.43 -19.79
N ARG A 78 3.18 -8.53 -20.19
CA ARG A 78 3.08 -9.82 -19.46
C ARG A 78 3.63 -9.71 -18.04
N ARG A 79 4.76 -9.01 -17.85
CA ARG A 79 5.37 -8.81 -16.51
C ARG A 79 4.50 -7.93 -15.61
N MET A 80 3.91 -6.88 -16.17
CA MET A 80 2.95 -6.02 -15.50
C MET A 80 1.73 -6.82 -15.00
N GLY A 81 1.29 -7.80 -15.78
CA GLY A 81 0.18 -8.67 -15.41
C GLY A 81 -1.18 -7.95 -15.45
N LEU A 82 -1.29 -6.84 -16.17
CA LEU A 82 -2.53 -6.10 -16.37
C LEU A 82 -2.65 -5.72 -17.86
N PRO A 83 -3.84 -5.83 -18.48
CA PRO A 83 -4.06 -5.28 -19.82
C PRO A 83 -4.02 -3.75 -19.78
N TRP A 84 -3.26 -3.15 -20.70
CA TRP A 84 -3.25 -1.70 -20.86
C TRP A 84 -4.63 -1.19 -21.31
N SER A 85 -5.06 -0.08 -20.74
CA SER A 85 -6.23 0.69 -21.17
C SER A 85 -6.09 2.12 -20.70
N GLU A 86 -6.87 3.04 -21.28
CA GLU A 86 -6.87 4.44 -20.84
C GLU A 86 -7.34 4.58 -19.37
N GLY A 87 -8.25 3.72 -18.93
CA GLY A 87 -8.64 3.62 -17.51
C GLY A 87 -7.48 3.21 -16.61
N LEU A 88 -6.70 2.21 -17.03
CA LEU A 88 -5.49 1.78 -16.30
C LEU A 88 -4.47 2.91 -16.22
N ARG A 89 -4.21 3.57 -17.36
CA ARG A 89 -3.31 4.73 -17.43
C ARG A 89 -3.73 5.82 -16.46
N LYS A 90 -5.00 6.21 -16.50
CA LYS A 90 -5.55 7.26 -15.64
C LYS A 90 -5.41 6.91 -14.15
N ARG A 91 -5.81 5.71 -13.71
CA ARG A 91 -5.66 5.34 -12.28
C ARG A 91 -4.20 5.32 -11.84
N THR A 92 -3.33 4.83 -12.70
CA THR A 92 -1.90 4.63 -12.40
C THR A 92 -1.21 5.97 -12.19
N LEU A 93 -1.63 7.00 -12.93
CA LEU A 93 -1.08 8.35 -12.78
C LEU A 93 -1.69 9.15 -11.61
N ILE A 94 -2.89 8.78 -11.11
CA ILE A 94 -3.51 9.44 -9.96
C ILE A 94 -3.06 8.82 -8.63
N SER A 95 -3.03 7.49 -8.55
CA SER A 95 -2.82 6.74 -7.29
C SER A 95 -1.56 7.17 -6.50
N PRO A 96 -0.38 7.41 -7.12
CA PRO A 96 0.81 7.82 -6.38
C PRO A 96 0.62 9.15 -5.63
N ASN A 97 -0.12 10.07 -6.23
CA ASN A 97 -0.42 11.35 -5.59
C ASN A 97 -1.45 11.22 -4.47
N GLY A 98 -2.28 10.16 -4.50
CA GLY A 98 -3.17 9.81 -3.39
C GLY A 98 -2.39 9.39 -2.14
N THR A 99 -1.37 8.55 -2.31
CA THR A 99 -0.49 8.13 -1.20
C THR A 99 0.33 9.31 -0.67
N LEU A 100 0.86 10.15 -1.54
CA LEU A 100 1.55 11.39 -1.15
C LEU A 100 0.62 12.35 -0.39
N LEU A 101 -0.62 12.54 -0.86
CA LEU A 101 -1.61 13.36 -0.18
C LEU A 101 -1.95 12.80 1.21
N SER A 102 -2.16 11.48 1.32
CA SER A 102 -2.37 10.82 2.62
C SER A 102 -1.19 11.07 3.56
N ALA A 103 0.05 10.98 3.08
CA ALA A 103 1.21 11.24 3.92
C ALA A 103 1.28 12.69 4.42
N HIS A 104 0.99 13.67 3.56
CA HIS A 104 0.88 15.07 4.01
C HIS A 104 -0.24 15.28 5.04
N LEU A 105 -1.40 14.65 4.82
CA LEU A 105 -2.53 14.73 5.76
C LEU A 105 -2.18 14.05 7.08
N ALA A 106 -1.51 12.89 7.06
CA ALA A 106 -1.06 12.21 8.27
C ALA A 106 -0.11 13.08 9.10
N LEU A 107 0.82 13.80 8.47
CA LEU A 107 1.70 14.75 9.17
C LEU A 107 0.92 15.91 9.83
N SER A 108 -0.24 16.29 9.31
CA SER A 108 -1.09 17.35 9.90
C SER A 108 -2.11 16.85 10.92
N TYR A 109 -2.65 15.64 10.74
CA TYR A 109 -3.78 15.10 11.51
C TYR A 109 -3.41 13.89 12.39
N GLY A 110 -2.16 13.42 12.32
CA GLY A 110 -1.65 12.21 12.98
C GLY A 110 -1.97 10.90 12.24
N ILE A 111 -3.03 10.85 11.44
CA ILE A 111 -3.43 9.69 10.64
C ILE A 111 -4.10 10.16 9.35
N ALA A 112 -3.93 9.41 8.27
CA ALA A 112 -4.77 9.50 7.07
C ALA A 112 -4.78 8.15 6.35
N CYS A 113 -5.92 7.79 5.74
CA CYS A 113 -6.05 6.52 5.03
C CYS A 113 -6.28 6.74 3.55
N HIS A 114 -5.44 6.14 2.70
CA HIS A 114 -5.67 6.06 1.27
C HIS A 114 -6.51 4.82 0.96
N LEU A 115 -7.65 4.97 0.30
CA LEU A 115 -8.51 3.86 -0.11
C LEU A 115 -8.01 3.12 -1.37
N ALA A 116 -6.73 3.26 -1.68
CA ALA A 116 -5.99 2.63 -2.77
C ALA A 116 -4.49 2.62 -2.41
N GLY A 117 -3.60 2.58 -3.40
CA GLY A 117 -2.15 2.54 -3.18
C GLY A 117 -1.64 1.17 -2.74
N GLY A 118 -0.40 1.14 -2.26
CA GLY A 118 0.31 -0.08 -1.85
C GLY A 118 0.84 -0.87 -3.05
N THR A 119 1.25 -0.18 -4.11
CA THR A 119 1.78 -0.81 -5.32
C THR A 119 3.27 -1.07 -5.19
N HIS A 120 3.63 -1.92 -4.23
CA HIS A 120 4.99 -2.17 -3.76
C HIS A 120 5.92 -2.96 -4.71
N HIS A 121 5.39 -3.57 -5.78
CA HIS A 121 6.16 -4.40 -6.71
C HIS A 121 6.73 -3.67 -7.92
N ALA A 122 6.37 -2.40 -8.14
CA ALA A 122 6.94 -1.66 -9.27
C ALA A 122 8.40 -1.30 -8.97
N HIS A 123 9.29 -1.60 -9.92
CA HIS A 123 10.72 -1.28 -9.83
C HIS A 123 11.03 0.02 -10.58
N TYR A 124 12.29 0.47 -10.51
CA TYR A 124 12.71 1.74 -11.12
C TYR A 124 12.29 1.87 -12.60
N ASP A 125 12.48 0.84 -13.41
CA ASP A 125 12.31 0.88 -14.87
C ASP A 125 11.38 -0.24 -15.44
N PHE A 126 10.67 -0.97 -14.58
CA PHE A 126 9.70 -1.97 -15.03
C PHE A 126 8.53 -2.19 -14.06
N ALA A 127 7.38 -2.55 -14.62
CA ALA A 127 6.21 -3.02 -13.88
C ALA A 127 6.38 -4.49 -13.47
N SER A 128 5.78 -4.87 -12.34
CA SER A 128 5.79 -6.26 -11.83
C SER A 128 4.61 -6.45 -10.88
N GLY A 129 4.08 -7.68 -10.79
CA GLY A 129 3.09 -8.03 -9.76
C GLY A 129 1.88 -7.09 -9.69
N PHE A 130 1.30 -6.71 -10.84
CA PHE A 130 0.19 -5.76 -10.95
C PHE A 130 0.51 -4.30 -10.57
N CYS A 131 1.77 -3.99 -10.28
CA CYS A 131 2.24 -2.66 -9.91
C CYS A 131 3.00 -2.01 -11.08
N ILE A 132 2.59 -0.79 -11.45
CA ILE A 132 3.24 0.01 -12.51
C ILE A 132 4.05 1.16 -11.91
N ILE A 133 3.52 1.86 -10.91
CA ILE A 133 4.24 2.94 -10.23
C ILE A 133 4.27 2.58 -8.75
N ASN A 134 5.42 2.70 -8.11
CA ASN A 134 5.60 2.42 -6.70
C ASN A 134 5.23 3.67 -5.90
N ASP A 135 3.98 3.74 -5.43
CA ASP A 135 3.46 4.90 -4.73
C ASP A 135 4.13 5.12 -3.36
N LEU A 136 4.57 4.05 -2.69
CA LEU A 136 5.33 4.11 -1.44
C LEU A 136 6.69 4.79 -1.65
N ALA A 137 7.47 4.32 -2.64
CA ALA A 137 8.78 4.87 -2.94
C ALA A 137 8.69 6.29 -3.52
N VAL A 138 7.71 6.58 -4.37
CA VAL A 138 7.40 7.93 -4.85
C VAL A 138 7.13 8.87 -3.68
N THR A 139 6.29 8.44 -2.74
CA THR A 139 5.93 9.24 -1.56
C THR A 139 7.14 9.49 -0.68
N ALA A 140 7.90 8.44 -0.37
CA ALA A 140 9.08 8.52 0.48
C ALA A 140 10.13 9.51 -0.07
N ARG A 141 10.54 9.34 -1.33
CA ARG A 141 11.53 10.22 -1.97
C ARG A 141 11.04 11.66 -2.06
N THR A 142 9.75 11.86 -2.34
CA THR A 142 9.16 13.21 -2.43
C THR A 142 9.21 13.93 -1.10
N LEU A 143 8.78 13.29 0.00
CA LEU A 143 8.76 13.92 1.32
C LEU A 143 10.16 14.22 1.85
N LEU A 144 11.11 13.30 1.63
CA LEU A 144 12.51 13.49 1.99
C LEU A 144 13.16 14.63 1.20
N ALA A 145 12.91 14.70 -0.11
CA ALA A 145 13.42 15.78 -0.96
C ALA A 145 12.84 17.15 -0.58
N GLN A 146 11.59 17.19 -0.14
CA GLN A 146 10.94 18.41 0.36
C GLN A 146 11.33 18.78 1.81
N GLY A 147 12.09 17.92 2.50
CA GLY A 147 12.44 18.12 3.92
C GLY A 147 11.23 18.07 4.85
N LYS A 148 10.14 17.40 4.45
CA LYS A 148 8.92 17.26 5.27
C LYS A 148 9.11 16.29 6.43
N VAL A 149 9.99 15.31 6.22
CA VAL A 149 10.50 14.40 7.24
C VAL A 149 11.99 14.18 6.98
N LYS A 150 12.74 13.86 8.02
CA LYS A 150 14.17 13.51 7.97
C LYS A 150 14.38 12.02 7.83
N LYS A 151 13.46 11.22 8.35
CA LYS A 151 13.44 9.77 8.23
C LYS A 151 12.00 9.25 8.33
N LEU A 152 11.67 8.24 7.53
CA LEU A 152 10.39 7.55 7.54
C LEU A 152 10.58 6.04 7.48
N LEU A 153 9.56 5.30 7.90
CA LEU A 153 9.49 3.85 7.81
C LEU A 153 8.36 3.46 6.86
N ILE A 154 8.66 2.61 5.88
CA ILE A 154 7.66 1.86 5.14
C ILE A 154 7.48 0.52 5.87
N PHE A 155 6.31 0.31 6.44
CA PHE A 155 5.95 -0.91 7.14
C PHE A 155 4.95 -1.70 6.29
N ASP A 156 5.43 -2.76 5.66
CA ASP A 156 4.70 -3.53 4.66
C ASP A 156 4.27 -4.89 5.22
N CYS A 157 2.95 -5.09 5.31
CA CYS A 157 2.30 -6.31 5.81
C CYS A 157 1.54 -7.07 4.71
N ASP A 158 1.78 -6.75 3.44
CA ASP A 158 1.33 -7.57 2.31
C ASP A 158 2.00 -8.95 2.36
N VAL A 159 1.30 -9.99 1.88
CA VAL A 159 1.84 -11.36 1.90
C VAL A 159 3.07 -11.52 1.01
N HIS A 160 3.20 -10.67 -0.02
CA HIS A 160 4.32 -10.65 -0.94
C HIS A 160 5.39 -9.68 -0.43
N GLN A 161 6.67 -9.97 -0.69
CA GLN A 161 7.71 -9.01 -0.32
C GLN A 161 7.61 -7.76 -1.21
N GLY A 162 7.65 -6.57 -0.60
CA GLY A 162 7.72 -5.27 -1.26
C GLY A 162 9.05 -5.00 -1.99
N ASP A 163 9.40 -5.87 -2.94
CA ASP A 163 10.67 -5.91 -3.66
C ASP A 163 10.95 -4.65 -4.49
N GLY A 164 9.93 -4.10 -5.14
CA GLY A 164 10.01 -2.85 -5.87
C GLY A 164 10.38 -1.69 -4.93
N THR A 165 9.73 -1.63 -3.76
CA THR A 165 9.98 -0.59 -2.76
C THR A 165 11.41 -0.69 -2.22
N ALA A 166 11.83 -1.89 -1.82
CA ALA A 166 13.19 -2.15 -1.35
C ALA A 166 14.25 -1.76 -2.40
N SER A 167 14.07 -2.19 -3.66
CA SER A 167 15.04 -1.90 -4.72
C SER A 167 15.16 -0.41 -5.06
N ILE A 168 14.06 0.33 -5.11
CA ILE A 168 14.07 1.76 -5.44
C ILE A 168 14.72 2.58 -4.32
N LEU A 169 14.54 2.16 -3.06
CA LEU A 169 14.99 2.90 -1.88
C LEU A 169 16.33 2.40 -1.33
N ALA A 170 16.96 1.39 -1.93
CA ALA A 170 18.20 0.77 -1.45
C ALA A 170 19.37 1.75 -1.18
N ASN A 171 19.39 2.90 -1.85
CA ASN A 171 20.42 3.94 -1.66
C ASN A 171 19.92 5.18 -0.92
N GLU A 172 18.79 5.09 -0.22
CA GLU A 172 18.17 6.18 0.55
C GLU A 172 17.98 5.75 2.01
N PRO A 173 19.03 5.85 2.86
CA PRO A 173 19.00 5.34 4.25
C PRO A 173 18.04 6.10 5.18
N ARG A 174 17.40 7.17 4.69
CA ARG A 174 16.33 7.90 5.39
C ARG A 174 14.95 7.30 5.15
N ALA A 175 14.79 6.38 4.19
CA ALA A 175 13.54 5.68 3.93
C ALA A 175 13.72 4.19 4.25
N VAL A 176 13.45 3.83 5.50
CA VAL A 176 13.64 2.45 5.97
C VAL A 176 12.53 1.57 5.41
N THR A 177 12.91 0.46 4.78
CA THR A 177 12.00 -0.53 4.23
C THR A 177 11.88 -1.75 5.14
N CYS A 178 10.66 -2.04 5.59
CA CYS A 178 10.35 -3.20 6.41
C CYS A 178 9.27 -4.04 5.73
N SER A 179 9.55 -5.32 5.47
CA SER A 179 8.60 -6.25 4.87
C SER A 179 8.41 -7.49 5.73
N ILE A 180 7.17 -7.77 6.11
CA ILE A 180 6.75 -9.00 6.80
C ILE A 180 5.93 -9.82 5.81
N HIS A 181 6.54 -10.84 5.23
CA HIS A 181 6.01 -11.51 4.04
C HIS A 181 6.13 -13.04 4.13
N CYS A 182 5.41 -13.75 3.27
CA CYS A 182 5.56 -15.20 3.15
C CYS A 182 6.86 -15.55 2.41
N ASP A 183 7.73 -16.32 3.05
CA ASP A 183 9.03 -16.74 2.49
C ASP A 183 8.87 -17.44 1.12
N LYS A 184 7.88 -18.34 1.04
CA LYS A 184 7.63 -19.18 -0.14
C LYS A 184 6.60 -18.60 -1.11
N ASN A 185 6.48 -17.27 -1.18
CA ASN A 185 5.59 -16.60 -2.13
C ASN A 185 6.33 -15.64 -3.08
N PHE A 186 5.61 -15.02 -4.02
CA PHE A 186 6.15 -14.02 -4.92
C PHE A 186 6.76 -12.82 -4.15
N PRO A 187 7.87 -12.24 -4.63
CA PRO A 187 8.70 -12.68 -5.74
C PRO A 187 9.55 -13.91 -5.40
N ALA A 188 9.81 -14.75 -6.41
CA ALA A 188 10.63 -15.96 -6.23
C ALA A 188 12.06 -15.64 -5.75
N ARG A 189 12.62 -14.53 -6.23
CA ARG A 189 13.87 -13.97 -5.71
C ARG A 189 13.54 -12.72 -4.92
N LYS A 190 13.74 -12.79 -3.60
CA LYS A 190 13.54 -11.67 -2.71
C LYS A 190 14.58 -10.57 -2.97
N ALA A 191 14.15 -9.32 -2.92
CA ALA A 191 15.03 -8.16 -2.80
C ALA A 191 15.61 -8.08 -1.38
N ILE A 192 16.49 -7.10 -1.14
CA ILE A 192 17.06 -6.84 0.18
C ILE A 192 16.40 -5.57 0.71
N SER A 193 15.55 -5.72 1.73
CA SER A 193 15.01 -4.60 2.51
C SER A 193 15.97 -4.26 3.66
N ASP A 194 15.73 -3.16 4.38
CA ASP A 194 16.45 -2.87 5.63
C ASP A 194 16.05 -3.83 6.75
N ILE A 195 14.78 -4.26 6.75
CA ILE A 195 14.19 -5.22 7.68
C ILE A 195 13.33 -6.20 6.88
N ASP A 196 13.74 -7.48 6.84
CA ASP A 196 12.96 -8.56 6.21
C ASP A 196 12.58 -9.61 7.26
N VAL A 197 11.29 -9.92 7.36
CA VAL A 197 10.75 -10.97 8.22
C VAL A 197 10.05 -12.00 7.36
N ALA A 198 10.74 -13.11 7.13
CA ALA A 198 10.26 -14.24 6.34
C ALA A 198 9.38 -15.14 7.19
N LEU A 199 8.09 -15.22 6.86
CA LEU A 199 7.11 -16.05 7.55
C LEU A 199 6.87 -17.38 6.82
N PRO A 200 6.72 -18.50 7.55
CA PRO A 200 6.37 -19.77 6.94
C PRO A 200 4.94 -19.76 6.39
N PRO A 201 4.66 -20.47 5.29
CA PRO A 201 3.29 -20.72 4.84
C PRO A 201 2.43 -21.33 5.94
N GLY A 202 1.16 -20.94 6.00
CA GLY A 202 0.19 -21.45 6.96
C GLY A 202 0.32 -20.89 8.38
N ILE A 203 1.18 -19.89 8.61
CA ILE A 203 1.21 -19.18 9.90
C ILE A 203 -0.19 -18.64 10.24
N THR A 204 -0.58 -18.74 11.51
CA THR A 204 -1.90 -18.34 12.00
C THR A 204 -1.81 -17.06 12.82
N ASP A 205 -2.97 -16.54 13.20
CA ASP A 205 -3.15 -15.23 13.86
C ASP A 205 -2.13 -14.92 14.96
N ASN A 206 -1.99 -15.79 15.97
CA ASN A 206 -1.15 -15.48 17.14
C ASN A 206 0.33 -15.27 16.78
N ASP A 207 0.91 -16.19 16.01
CA ASP A 207 2.32 -16.11 15.62
C ASP A 207 2.56 -14.97 14.62
N TYR A 208 1.61 -14.73 13.72
CA TYR A 208 1.65 -13.59 12.80
C TYR A 208 1.63 -12.26 13.56
N LEU A 209 0.67 -12.07 14.48
CA LEU A 209 0.53 -10.85 15.26
C LEU A 209 1.76 -10.59 16.15
N ALA A 210 2.31 -11.64 16.77
CA ALA A 210 3.54 -11.54 17.55
C ALA A 210 4.73 -11.09 16.69
N ALA A 211 4.86 -11.59 15.46
CA ALA A 211 5.89 -11.16 14.52
C ALA A 211 5.70 -9.68 14.12
N VAL A 212 4.47 -9.26 13.83
CA VAL A 212 4.14 -7.86 13.50
C VAL A 212 4.47 -6.90 14.65
N GLU A 213 4.00 -7.20 15.86
CA GLU A 213 4.22 -6.36 17.06
C GLU A 213 5.70 -6.17 17.34
N LYS A 214 6.45 -7.29 17.40
CA LYS A 214 7.88 -7.30 17.68
C LYS A 214 8.63 -6.46 16.65
N THR A 215 8.38 -6.73 15.37
CA THR A 215 9.09 -6.09 14.26
C THR A 215 8.85 -4.58 14.24
N LEU A 216 7.59 -4.16 14.35
CA LEU A 216 7.26 -2.73 14.35
C LEU A 216 7.88 -2.02 15.56
N THR A 217 7.80 -2.63 16.74
CA THR A 217 8.35 -2.04 17.97
C THR A 217 9.87 -1.89 17.88
N GLU A 218 10.58 -2.92 17.41
CA GLU A 218 12.03 -2.88 17.21
C GLU A 218 12.43 -1.86 16.14
N ALA A 219 11.72 -1.81 15.01
CA ALA A 219 11.95 -0.84 13.94
C ALA A 219 11.76 0.60 14.43
N ILE A 220 10.67 0.90 15.14
CA ILE A 220 10.42 2.24 15.70
C ILE A 220 11.51 2.64 16.70
N ASN A 221 11.89 1.73 17.61
CA ASN A 221 12.90 2.02 18.63
C ASN A 221 14.27 2.31 18.01
N LYS A 222 14.66 1.55 16.99
CA LYS A 222 15.95 1.68 16.32
C LYS A 222 16.00 2.88 15.38
N GLU A 223 14.98 3.03 14.54
CA GLU A 223 15.03 3.96 13.42
C GLU A 223 14.42 5.32 13.74
N GLN A 224 13.55 5.41 14.75
CA GLN A 224 12.88 6.65 15.17
C GLN A 224 12.27 7.44 13.99
N PRO A 225 11.37 6.82 13.20
CA PRO A 225 10.79 7.48 12.03
C PRO A 225 9.87 8.63 12.45
N GLU A 226 9.85 9.71 11.66
CA GLU A 226 8.94 10.85 11.83
C GLU A 226 7.59 10.62 11.12
N LEU A 227 7.49 9.58 10.30
CA LEU A 227 6.28 9.15 9.58
C LEU A 227 6.36 7.65 9.28
N ILE A 228 5.24 6.95 9.38
CA ILE A 228 5.09 5.57 8.92
C ILE A 228 4.15 5.54 7.71
N LEU A 229 4.62 4.94 6.60
CA LEU A 229 3.77 4.51 5.49
C LEU A 229 3.41 3.05 5.75
N TYR A 230 2.16 2.78 6.12
CA TYR A 230 1.69 1.45 6.46
C TYR A 230 0.94 0.82 5.28
N ASP A 231 1.51 -0.25 4.71
CA ASP A 231 0.84 -1.06 3.70
C ASP A 231 0.05 -2.20 4.37
N ALA A 232 -1.27 -2.07 4.38
CA ALA A 232 -2.19 -2.95 5.08
C ALA A 232 -2.80 -4.03 4.16
N GLY A 233 -1.99 -4.62 3.27
CA GLY A 233 -2.37 -5.71 2.38
C GLY A 233 -3.17 -6.81 3.11
N VAL A 234 -4.22 -7.32 2.46
CA VAL A 234 -5.15 -8.31 3.05
C VAL A 234 -5.08 -9.69 2.40
N ASP A 235 -4.12 -9.89 1.51
CA ASP A 235 -3.81 -11.17 0.88
C ASP A 235 -3.04 -12.15 1.81
N ILE A 236 -2.81 -11.76 3.06
CA ILE A 236 -2.46 -12.69 4.15
C ILE A 236 -3.64 -13.56 4.61
N PHE A 237 -4.86 -13.25 4.15
CA PHE A 237 -6.09 -13.93 4.52
C PHE A 237 -6.05 -15.41 4.13
N CYS A 238 -6.58 -16.28 4.99
CA CYS A 238 -6.54 -17.73 4.83
C CYS A 238 -7.12 -18.26 3.50
N ASP A 239 -8.13 -17.57 2.94
CA ASP A 239 -8.74 -17.95 1.65
C ASP A 239 -8.33 -17.02 0.49
N ASP A 240 -7.30 -16.19 0.64
CA ASP A 240 -6.81 -15.39 -0.51
C ASP A 240 -6.12 -16.32 -1.53
N PRO A 241 -6.51 -16.28 -2.82
CA PRO A 241 -6.00 -17.21 -3.82
C PRO A 241 -4.52 -16.98 -4.20
N LEU A 242 -3.94 -15.83 -3.85
CA LEU A 242 -2.54 -15.52 -4.09
C LEU A 242 -1.71 -15.48 -2.80
N GLY A 243 -2.37 -15.57 -1.65
CA GLY A 243 -1.74 -15.74 -0.35
C GLY A 243 -1.27 -17.16 -0.09
N LEU A 244 -0.48 -17.31 0.98
CA LEU A 244 -0.03 -18.61 1.51
C LEU A 244 0.01 -18.63 3.04
N LEU A 245 -0.48 -17.58 3.70
CA LEU A 245 -0.63 -17.54 5.16
C LEU A 245 -2.05 -17.99 5.54
N ASN A 246 -2.29 -18.23 6.83
CA ASN A 246 -3.57 -18.69 7.35
C ASN A 246 -4.12 -17.72 8.39
N VAL A 247 -4.11 -16.42 8.06
CA VAL A 247 -4.60 -15.36 8.94
C VAL A 247 -6.10 -15.18 8.74
N SER A 248 -6.86 -15.17 9.83
CA SER A 248 -8.30 -14.98 9.80
C SER A 248 -8.68 -13.52 9.54
N GLU A 249 -9.96 -13.26 9.23
CA GLU A 249 -10.45 -11.89 9.14
C GLU A 249 -10.33 -11.14 10.48
N ALA A 250 -10.49 -11.84 11.61
CA ALA A 250 -10.25 -11.27 12.93
C ALA A 250 -8.77 -10.95 13.16
N GLY A 251 -7.86 -11.82 12.69
CA GLY A 251 -6.42 -11.58 12.74
C GLY A 251 -6.00 -10.34 11.93
N ILE A 252 -6.61 -10.10 10.77
CA ILE A 252 -6.41 -8.88 9.96
C ILE A 252 -6.89 -7.64 10.72
N ALA A 253 -8.08 -7.71 11.33
CA ALA A 253 -8.62 -6.62 12.12
C ALA A 253 -7.73 -6.31 13.34
N GLU A 254 -7.23 -7.34 14.03
CA GLU A 254 -6.35 -7.21 15.18
C GLU A 254 -4.98 -6.66 14.78
N ARG A 255 -4.42 -7.09 13.66
CA ARG A 255 -3.17 -6.55 13.10
C ARG A 255 -3.28 -5.05 12.88
N ASP A 256 -4.35 -4.61 12.21
CA ASP A 256 -4.54 -3.19 11.93
C ASP A 256 -4.74 -2.38 13.22
N HIS A 257 -5.47 -2.93 14.20
CA HIS A 257 -5.62 -2.32 15.52
C HIS A 257 -4.28 -2.20 16.25
N LEU A 258 -3.51 -3.28 16.29
CA LEU A 258 -2.19 -3.40 16.93
C LEU A 258 -1.20 -2.38 16.35
N VAL A 259 -1.02 -2.39 15.02
CA VAL A 259 -0.09 -1.49 14.32
C VAL A 259 -0.44 -0.03 14.60
N LEU A 260 -1.70 0.33 14.39
CA LEU A 260 -2.15 1.72 14.56
C LEU A 260 -2.12 2.16 16.03
N SER A 261 -2.41 1.27 16.98
CA SER A 261 -2.30 1.55 18.41
C SER A 261 -0.86 1.85 18.82
N ILE A 262 0.11 1.08 18.32
CA ILE A 262 1.54 1.33 18.56
C ILE A 262 1.95 2.69 17.98
N CYS A 263 1.60 2.98 16.72
CA CYS A 263 1.90 4.26 16.10
C CYS A 263 1.30 5.44 16.88
N ARG A 264 0.03 5.32 17.29
CA ARG A 264 -0.67 6.33 18.09
C ARG A 264 -0.01 6.55 19.44
N ALA A 265 0.29 5.48 20.18
CA ALA A 265 0.92 5.55 21.49
C ALA A 265 2.31 6.21 21.43
N ARG A 266 3.02 6.04 20.30
CA ARG A 266 4.31 6.69 20.04
C ARG A 266 4.19 8.09 19.42
N ASN A 267 2.97 8.58 19.16
CA ASN A 267 2.69 9.84 18.47
C ASN A 267 3.38 9.96 17.10
N ILE A 268 3.48 8.86 16.35
CA ILE A 268 4.09 8.84 15.02
C ILE A 268 2.97 9.01 13.97
N PRO A 269 2.99 10.08 13.17
CA PRO A 269 2.11 10.23 12.02
C PRO A 269 2.11 8.97 11.16
N THR A 270 0.93 8.50 10.76
CA THR A 270 0.82 7.27 9.94
C THR A 270 -0.09 7.51 8.75
N ALA A 271 0.38 7.14 7.56
CA ALA A 271 -0.44 7.11 6.35
C ALA A 271 -0.63 5.66 5.90
N THR A 272 -1.87 5.24 5.74
CA THR A 272 -2.18 3.86 5.35
C THR A 272 -2.52 3.77 3.86
N VAL A 273 -2.16 2.64 3.26
CA VAL A 273 -2.61 2.18 1.94
C VAL A 273 -3.15 0.76 2.07
N ILE A 274 -3.90 0.30 1.08
CA ILE A 274 -4.64 -0.98 1.22
C ILE A 274 -3.93 -2.21 0.65
N GLY A 275 -2.90 -2.05 -0.19
CA GLY A 275 -2.09 -3.15 -0.71
C GLY A 275 -2.83 -4.23 -1.53
N GLY A 276 -2.26 -5.44 -1.50
CA GLY A 276 -2.75 -6.67 -2.11
C GLY A 276 -4.00 -7.25 -1.44
N GLY A 277 -4.64 -8.18 -2.15
CA GLY A 277 -5.93 -8.76 -1.81
C GLY A 277 -6.72 -9.08 -3.08
N TYR A 278 -7.08 -10.35 -3.26
CA TYR A 278 -7.48 -10.91 -4.55
C TYR A 278 -8.70 -11.84 -4.49
N ASP A 279 -9.30 -12.01 -3.32
CA ASP A 279 -10.53 -12.77 -3.06
C ASP A 279 -11.65 -12.47 -4.09
N ASP A 280 -12.18 -13.53 -4.70
CA ASP A 280 -13.24 -13.48 -5.71
C ASP A 280 -14.57 -12.95 -5.17
N ASN A 281 -14.81 -13.05 -3.87
CA ASN A 281 -15.91 -12.34 -3.22
C ASN A 281 -15.54 -10.86 -3.04
N ARG A 282 -15.75 -10.07 -4.09
CA ARG A 282 -15.35 -8.65 -4.17
C ARG A 282 -15.95 -7.79 -3.06
N LYS A 283 -17.15 -8.13 -2.56
CA LYS A 283 -17.78 -7.43 -1.42
C LYS A 283 -17.11 -7.80 -0.09
N ALA A 284 -16.79 -9.09 0.13
CA ALA A 284 -16.04 -9.51 1.31
C ALA A 284 -14.63 -8.91 1.31
N LEU A 285 -13.95 -8.92 0.16
CA LEU A 285 -12.65 -8.29 -0.01
C LEU A 285 -12.66 -6.80 0.35
N ALA A 286 -13.66 -6.05 -0.12
CA ALA A 286 -13.82 -4.64 0.22
C ALA A 286 -14.02 -4.40 1.72
N LYS A 287 -14.79 -5.27 2.40
CA LYS A 287 -14.95 -5.21 3.87
C LYS A 287 -13.64 -5.53 4.60
N ARG A 288 -12.87 -6.48 4.08
CA ARG A 288 -11.57 -6.87 4.65
C ARG A 288 -10.57 -5.71 4.57
N HIS A 289 -10.47 -5.05 3.43
CA HIS A 289 -9.68 -3.81 3.29
C HIS A 289 -10.22 -2.64 4.13
N ALA A 290 -11.49 -2.67 4.56
CA ALA A 290 -12.05 -1.62 5.39
C ALA A 290 -11.53 -1.67 6.84
N TRP A 291 -10.93 -2.79 7.28
CA TRP A 291 -10.46 -2.92 8.65
C TRP A 291 -9.45 -1.84 9.04
N VAL A 292 -8.42 -1.59 8.22
CA VAL A 292 -7.45 -0.52 8.50
C VAL A 292 -8.10 0.85 8.72
N VAL A 293 -9.14 1.16 7.96
CA VAL A 293 -9.87 2.44 8.08
C VAL A 293 -10.78 2.44 9.31
N LYS A 294 -11.46 1.32 9.61
CA LYS A 294 -12.31 1.17 10.79
C LYS A 294 -11.49 1.28 12.08
N GLN A 295 -10.31 0.65 12.12
CA GLN A 295 -9.40 0.73 13.26
C GLN A 295 -8.83 2.14 13.43
N ALA A 296 -8.40 2.78 12.33
CA ALA A 296 -8.00 4.18 12.34
C ALA A 296 -9.13 5.10 12.84
N HIS A 297 -10.37 4.87 12.41
CA HIS A 297 -11.53 5.64 12.86
C HIS A 297 -11.72 5.47 14.37
N GLN A 298 -11.84 4.24 14.85
CA GLN A 298 -12.03 3.94 16.29
C GLN A 298 -10.93 4.52 17.18
N LEU A 299 -9.69 4.53 16.71
CA LEU A 299 -8.56 5.04 17.48
C LEU A 299 -8.47 6.58 17.43
N TRP A 300 -8.92 7.30 16.40
CA TRP A 300 -8.74 8.76 16.30
C TRP A 300 -10.03 9.60 16.47
N THR A 301 -11.18 8.95 16.59
CA THR A 301 -12.46 9.62 16.92
C THR A 301 -12.74 9.60 18.40
#